data_AF-A0A7C1YTE9-F1
#
_entry.id   AF-A0A7C1YTE9-F1
#
_cell.length_a   1.000
_cell.length_b   1.000
_cell.length_c   1.000
_cell.angle_alpha   90.00
_cell.angle_beta   90.00
_cell.angle_gamma   90.00
#
_symmetry.space_group_name_H-M   'P 1'
#
loop_
_entity.id
_entity.type
_entity.pdbx_description
1 polymer ?
#
loop_
_entity_poly.entity_id
_entity_poly.type
_entity_poly.pdbx_seq_one_letter_code
_entity_poly.pdbx_strand_id
1 'polypeptide(L)'
;MGRARRDSFVVEIPLRVTPSQEKRLLARLEAARQVYNACLGESLKRLASLRQSKAYRTALKMPRGKARSRAFREANAAVGFREYDLHAYAAQFNHCWIGDHLDINTIQKLATRAFKAVQQYGFGKRGRPRYKGRNQMDTV
;
A
#
# COMPACT_ATOMS: atom_id res chain seq x y z
N MET A 1 20.18 10.99 -22.80
CA MET A 1 19.79 12.42 -22.76
C MET A 1 18.71 12.61 -21.70
N GLY A 2 18.95 13.44 -20.69
CA GLY A 2 17.93 13.81 -19.69
C GLY A 2 16.98 14.85 -20.28
N ARG A 3 15.67 14.74 -20.02
CA ARG A 3 14.70 15.77 -20.42
C ARG A 3 15.07 17.12 -19.82
N ALA A 4 15.08 18.18 -20.63
CA ALA A 4 15.25 19.55 -20.16
C ALA A 4 14.13 19.92 -19.16
N ARG A 5 14.51 20.54 -18.04
CA ARG A 5 13.57 20.96 -17.00
C ARG A 5 12.83 22.20 -17.49
N ARG A 6 11.52 22.08 -17.70
CA ARG A 6 10.63 23.20 -18.07
C ARG A 6 9.81 23.58 -16.85
N ASP A 7 9.43 24.85 -16.75
CA ASP A 7 8.50 25.30 -15.71
C ASP A 7 7.15 24.62 -15.91
N SER A 8 6.61 24.09 -14.82
CA SER A 8 5.32 23.39 -14.79
C SER A 8 4.58 23.80 -13.52
N PHE A 9 3.27 24.00 -13.62
CA PHE A 9 2.39 24.25 -12.47
C PHE A 9 1.26 23.23 -12.44
N VAL A 10 0.66 23.06 -11.26
CA VAL A 10 -0.53 22.20 -11.04
C VAL A 10 -1.73 23.12 -10.86
N VAL A 11 -2.83 22.81 -11.55
CA VAL A 11 -4.12 23.48 -11.36
C VAL A 11 -5.10 22.45 -10.80
N GLU A 12 -5.77 22.80 -9.71
CA GLU A 12 -6.86 22.02 -9.13
C GLU A 12 -8.17 22.73 -9.43
N ILE A 13 -9.12 22.02 -10.04
CA ILE A 13 -10.43 22.56 -10.42
C ILE A 13 -11.49 21.74 -9.68
N PRO A 14 -12.44 22.38 -8.97
CA PRO A 14 -13.47 21.66 -8.24
C PRO A 14 -14.39 20.90 -9.20
N LEU A 15 -14.65 19.64 -8.87
CA LEU A 15 -15.60 18.81 -9.61
C LEU A 15 -17.03 19.23 -9.25
N ARG A 16 -17.82 19.67 -10.23
CA ARG A 16 -19.25 19.89 -10.05
C ARG A 16 -19.99 18.58 -10.22
N VAL A 17 -20.66 18.12 -9.16
CA VAL A 17 -21.38 16.84 -9.12
C VAL A 17 -22.83 17.06 -8.71
N THR A 18 -23.71 16.19 -9.21
CA THR A 18 -25.07 16.08 -8.65
C THR A 18 -25.04 15.32 -7.32
N PRO A 19 -26.07 15.46 -6.46
CA PRO A 19 -26.12 14.72 -5.19
C PRO A 19 -26.01 13.19 -5.35
N SER A 20 -26.52 12.63 -6.46
CA SER A 20 -26.42 11.19 -6.74
C SER A 20 -25.01 10.76 -7.14
N GLN A 21 -24.27 11.61 -7.86
CA GLN A 21 -22.86 11.39 -8.17
C GLN A 21 -21.99 11.50 -6.93
N GLU A 22 -22.23 12.51 -6.09
CA GLU A 22 -21.53 12.70 -4.82
C GLU A 22 -21.67 11.47 -3.91
N LYS A 23 -22.90 10.97 -3.73
CA LYS A 23 -23.15 9.76 -2.94
C LYS A 23 -22.35 8.55 -3.45
N ARG A 24 -22.24 8.37 -4.77
CA ARG A 24 -21.43 7.29 -5.37
C ARG A 24 -19.93 7.48 -5.11
N LEU A 25 -19.42 8.71 -5.24
CA LEU A 25 -18.02 9.02 -4.97
C LEU A 25 -17.66 8.77 -3.50
N LEU A 26 -18.50 9.23 -2.57
CA LEU A 26 -18.28 9.03 -1.14
C LEU A 26 -18.29 7.53 -0.78
N ALA A 27 -19.20 6.74 -1.33
CA ALA A 27 -19.22 5.29 -1.13
C ALA A 27 -17.93 4.62 -1.66
N ARG A 28 -17.45 5.04 -2.83
CA ARG A 28 -16.20 4.54 -3.43
C ARG A 28 -14.97 4.90 -2.58
N LEU A 29 -14.89 6.13 -2.10
CA LEU A 29 -13.79 6.58 -1.24
C LEU A 29 -13.81 5.90 0.13
N GLU A 30 -14.99 5.63 0.69
CA GLU A 30 -15.13 4.88 1.93
C GLU A 30 -14.72 3.40 1.76
N ALA A 31 -15.15 2.75 0.68
CA ALA A 31 -14.66 1.42 0.32
C ALA A 31 -13.13 1.39 0.18
N ALA A 32 -12.56 2.39 -0.49
CA ALA A 32 -11.11 2.50 -0.69
C ALA A 32 -10.34 2.72 0.62
N ARG A 33 -10.90 3.53 1.53
CA ARG A 33 -10.36 3.75 2.88
C ARG A 33 -10.27 2.44 3.65
N GLN A 34 -11.31 1.60 3.57
CA GLN A 34 -11.35 0.32 4.27
C GLN A 34 -10.32 -0.66 3.70
N VAL A 35 -10.24 -0.81 2.38
CA VAL A 35 -9.22 -1.65 1.73
C VAL A 35 -7.81 -1.18 2.09
N TYR A 36 -7.54 0.13 1.97
CA TYR A 36 -6.24 0.70 2.31
C TYR A 36 -5.85 0.41 3.76
N ASN A 37 -6.76 0.65 4.72
CA ASN A 37 -6.49 0.43 6.13
C ASN A 37 -6.30 -1.05 6.48
N ALA A 38 -7.10 -1.94 5.89
CA ALA A 38 -6.95 -3.38 6.06
C ALA A 38 -5.58 -3.85 5.55
N CYS A 39 -5.20 -3.44 4.34
CA CYS A 39 -3.89 -3.73 3.76
C CYS A 39 -2.74 -3.12 4.57
N LEU A 40 -2.92 -1.91 5.11
CA LEU A 40 -1.92 -1.25 5.95
C LEU A 40 -1.70 -2.02 7.25
N GLY A 41 -2.79 -2.43 7.90
CA GLY A 41 -2.75 -3.21 9.14
C GLY A 41 -2.08 -4.56 8.93
N GLU A 42 -2.48 -5.28 7.88
CA GLU A 42 -1.88 -6.56 7.52
C GLU A 42 -0.39 -6.43 7.18
N SER A 43 -0.02 -5.42 6.40
CA SER A 43 1.38 -5.16 6.06
C SER A 43 2.23 -4.82 7.29
N LEU A 44 1.69 -4.04 8.25
CA LEU A 44 2.36 -3.75 9.53
C LEU A 44 2.55 -5.02 10.37
N LYS A 45 1.57 -5.92 10.43
CA LYS A 45 1.69 -7.22 11.11
C LYS A 45 2.80 -8.05 10.49
N ARG A 46 2.81 -8.21 9.16
CA ARG A 46 3.86 -8.96 8.45
C ARG A 46 5.25 -8.35 8.61
N LEU A 47 5.37 -7.03 8.65
CA LEU A 47 6.64 -6.35 8.97
C LEU A 47 7.10 -6.65 10.40
N ALA A 48 6.19 -6.69 11.38
CA ALA A 48 6.52 -7.06 12.74
C ALA A 48 7.04 -8.51 12.81
N SER A 49 6.37 -9.45 12.15
CA SER A 49 6.82 -10.84 12.03
C SER A 49 8.18 -10.96 11.33
N LEU A 50 8.41 -10.17 10.27
CA LEU A 50 9.70 -10.11 9.58
C LEU A 50 10.83 -9.72 10.53
N ARG A 51 10.62 -8.68 11.36
CA ARG A 51 11.62 -8.18 12.30
C ARG A 51 11.98 -9.20 13.38
N GLN A 52 11.03 -10.05 13.77
CA GLN A 52 11.23 -11.13 14.74
C GLN A 52 11.89 -12.38 14.12
N SER A 53 11.82 -12.54 12.79
CA SER A 53 12.36 -13.69 12.09
C SER A 53 13.87 -13.84 12.23
N LYS A 54 14.33 -15.06 12.54
CA LYS A 54 15.75 -15.43 12.55
C LYS A 54 16.40 -15.17 11.20
N ALA A 55 15.71 -15.50 10.10
CA ALA A 55 16.22 -15.30 8.73
C ALA A 55 16.54 -13.83 8.44
N TYR A 56 15.67 -12.92 8.86
CA TYR A 56 15.88 -11.48 8.71
C TYR A 56 17.06 -10.99 9.55
N ARG A 57 17.18 -11.44 10.82
CA ARG A 57 18.29 -11.10 11.70
C ARG A 57 19.63 -11.63 11.19
N THR A 58 19.65 -12.81 10.57
CA THR A 58 20.84 -13.35 9.90
C THR A 58 21.21 -12.50 8.69
N ALA A 59 20.24 -12.14 7.83
CA ALA A 59 20.47 -11.30 6.66
C ALA A 59 21.02 -9.90 7.02
N LEU A 60 20.64 -9.35 8.18
CA LEU A 60 21.18 -8.08 8.68
C LEU A 60 22.69 -8.13 8.94
N LYS A 61 23.23 -9.28 9.39
CA LYS A 61 24.65 -9.48 9.72
C LYS A 61 25.53 -9.77 8.49
N MET A 62 24.93 -10.09 7.34
CA MET A 62 25.68 -10.40 6.13
C MET A 62 26.32 -9.14 5.51
N PRO A 63 27.49 -9.25 4.85
CA PRO A 63 28.07 -8.16 4.09
C PRO A 63 27.17 -7.76 2.91
N ARG A 64 27.28 -6.50 2.47
CA ARG A 64 26.51 -6.02 1.31
C ARG A 64 26.90 -6.80 0.06
N GLY A 65 25.90 -7.27 -0.67
CA GLY A 65 26.12 -8.03 -1.91
C GLY A 65 24.89 -8.82 -2.33
N LYS A 66 25.03 -9.57 -3.44
CA LYS A 66 23.93 -10.36 -4.03
C LYS A 66 23.36 -11.40 -3.05
N ALA A 67 24.22 -12.04 -2.26
CA ALA A 67 23.80 -13.04 -1.27
C ALA A 67 22.90 -12.43 -0.18
N ARG A 68 23.26 -11.25 0.35
CA ARG A 68 22.43 -10.52 1.32
C ARG A 68 21.07 -10.12 0.74
N SER A 69 21.04 -9.62 -0.49
CA SER A 69 19.78 -9.28 -1.16
C SER A 69 18.89 -10.50 -1.41
N ARG A 70 19.47 -11.67 -1.68
CA ARG A 70 18.73 -12.93 -1.77
C ARG A 70 18.16 -13.35 -0.41
N ALA A 71 18.98 -13.32 0.65
CA ALA A 71 18.53 -13.66 2.01
C ALA A 71 17.39 -12.77 2.49
N PHE A 72 17.41 -11.46 2.20
CA PHE A 72 16.27 -10.58 2.49
C PHE A 72 15.03 -10.95 1.67
N ARG A 73 15.16 -11.26 0.38
CA ARG A 73 14.01 -11.66 -0.45
C ARG A 73 13.35 -12.93 0.10
N GLU A 74 14.15 -13.92 0.49
CA GLU A 74 13.69 -15.17 1.11
C GLU A 74 13.01 -14.91 2.46
N ALA A 75 13.61 -14.08 3.33
CA ALA A 75 13.01 -13.71 4.61
C ALA A 75 11.68 -12.96 4.44
N ASN A 76 11.57 -12.05 3.46
CA ASN A 76 10.33 -11.36 3.14
C ASN A 76 9.26 -12.35 2.65
N ALA A 77 9.62 -13.27 1.75
CA ALA A 77 8.70 -14.28 1.23
C ALA A 77 8.18 -15.20 2.33
N ALA A 78 9.04 -15.63 3.25
CA ALA A 78 8.68 -16.54 4.35
C ALA A 78 7.58 -16.01 5.28
N VAL A 79 7.44 -14.69 5.39
CA VAL A 79 6.40 -14.03 6.22
C VAL A 79 5.34 -13.31 5.39
N GLY A 80 5.32 -13.52 4.06
CA GLY A 80 4.39 -12.88 3.15
C GLY A 80 4.54 -11.36 3.04
N PHE A 81 5.70 -10.79 3.39
CA PHE A 81 5.96 -9.35 3.28
C PHE A 81 6.47 -8.98 1.88
N ARG A 82 5.66 -9.25 0.85
CA ARG A 82 5.88 -8.79 -0.53
C ARG A 82 4.61 -8.12 -1.04
N GLU A 83 4.77 -7.22 -2.01
CA GLU A 83 3.64 -6.53 -2.63
C GLU A 83 2.61 -7.52 -3.20
N TYR A 84 3.09 -8.55 -3.90
CA TYR A 84 2.25 -9.61 -4.48
C TYR A 84 1.47 -10.39 -3.42
N ASP A 85 2.08 -10.71 -2.27
CA ASP A 85 1.38 -11.40 -1.18
C ASP A 85 0.29 -10.51 -0.55
N LEU A 86 0.44 -9.19 -0.63
CA LEU A 86 -0.58 -8.25 -0.17
C LEU A 86 -1.69 -8.07 -1.21
N HIS A 87 -1.40 -8.18 -2.51
CA HIS A 87 -2.42 -8.24 -3.57
C HIS A 87 -3.31 -9.47 -3.39
N ALA A 88 -2.71 -10.63 -3.13
CA ALA A 88 -3.47 -11.86 -2.85
C ALA A 88 -4.40 -11.70 -1.62
N TYR A 89 -3.89 -11.07 -0.55
CA TYR A 89 -4.72 -10.72 0.60
C TYR A 89 -5.85 -9.74 0.25
N ALA A 90 -5.57 -8.72 -0.57
CA ALA A 90 -6.55 -7.69 -0.91
C ALA A 90 -7.65 -8.18 -1.86
N ALA A 91 -7.37 -9.20 -2.68
CA ALA A 91 -8.31 -9.74 -3.66
C ALA A 91 -9.65 -10.17 -3.04
N GLN A 92 -9.64 -10.65 -1.79
CA GLN A 92 -10.86 -11.04 -1.08
C GLN A 92 -11.89 -9.91 -0.94
N PHE A 93 -11.44 -8.65 -0.92
CA PHE A 93 -12.34 -7.49 -0.79
C PHE A 93 -13.16 -7.22 -2.05
N ASN A 94 -12.81 -7.82 -3.19
CA ASN A 94 -13.64 -7.72 -4.39
C ASN A 94 -14.89 -8.62 -4.32
N HIS A 95 -14.94 -9.59 -3.39
CA HIS A 95 -16.04 -10.56 -3.25
C HIS A 95 -17.07 -10.17 -2.17
N CYS A 96 -17.07 -8.92 -1.74
CA CYS A 96 -18.06 -8.36 -0.82
C CYS A 96 -18.57 -7.02 -1.37
N TRP A 97 -19.37 -6.28 -0.58
CA TRP A 97 -19.94 -4.98 -0.97
C TRP A 97 -18.90 -3.96 -1.49
N ILE A 98 -17.62 -4.10 -1.12
CA ILE A 98 -16.54 -3.26 -1.65
C ILE A 98 -16.36 -3.47 -3.16
N GLY A 99 -16.56 -4.69 -3.66
CA GLY A 99 -16.49 -5.05 -5.07
C GLY A 99 -17.52 -4.33 -5.94
N ASP A 100 -18.66 -3.94 -5.36
CA ASP A 100 -19.68 -3.14 -6.05
C ASP A 100 -19.23 -1.70 -6.33
N HIS A 101 -18.16 -1.26 -5.65
CA HIS A 101 -17.62 0.10 -5.74
C HIS A 101 -16.20 0.17 -6.31
N LEU A 102 -15.39 -0.88 -6.14
CA LEU A 102 -14.00 -0.95 -6.56
C LEU A 102 -13.73 -2.20 -7.39
N ASP A 103 -13.18 -1.98 -8.58
CA ASP A 103 -12.62 -3.05 -9.40
C ASP A 103 -11.32 -3.61 -8.78
N ILE A 104 -10.97 -4.83 -9.19
CA ILE A 104 -9.80 -5.54 -8.68
C ILE A 104 -8.48 -4.77 -8.87
N ASN A 105 -8.33 -4.02 -9.97
CA ASN A 105 -7.11 -3.28 -10.23
C ASN A 105 -6.97 -2.11 -9.25
N THR A 106 -8.07 -1.40 -8.98
CA THR A 106 -8.10 -0.35 -7.96
C THR A 106 -7.76 -0.91 -6.57
N ILE A 107 -8.33 -2.05 -6.19
CA ILE A 107 -8.01 -2.74 -4.93
C ILE A 107 -6.52 -3.09 -4.83
N GLN A 108 -5.93 -3.61 -5.90
CA GLN A 108 -4.48 -3.91 -5.94
C GLN A 108 -3.63 -2.65 -5.82
N LYS A 109 -4.02 -1.52 -6.44
CA LYS A 109 -3.30 -0.24 -6.30
C LYS A 109 -3.36 0.30 -4.88
N LEU A 110 -4.50 0.17 -4.20
CA LEU A 110 -4.64 0.52 -2.79
C LEU A 110 -3.72 -0.34 -1.90
N ALA A 111 -3.67 -1.64 -2.16
CA ALA A 111 -2.74 -2.55 -1.50
C ALA A 111 -1.27 -2.15 -1.75
N THR A 112 -0.89 -1.83 -2.99
CA THR A 112 0.44 -1.29 -3.33
C THR A 112 0.75 -0.02 -2.55
N ARG A 113 -0.20 0.93 -2.46
CA ARG A 113 -0.03 2.18 -1.72
C ARG A 113 0.23 1.91 -0.23
N ALA A 114 -0.54 1.01 0.37
CA ALA A 114 -0.36 0.60 1.76
C ALA A 114 1.00 -0.09 1.99
N PHE A 115 1.34 -1.06 1.15
CA PHE A 115 2.61 -1.78 1.20
C PHE A 115 3.80 -0.82 1.12
N LYS A 116 3.81 0.09 0.14
CA LYS A 116 4.90 1.07 -0.03
C LYS A 116 5.05 1.95 1.20
N ALA A 117 3.97 2.39 1.83
CA ALA A 117 4.03 3.18 3.06
C ALA A 117 4.72 2.41 4.20
N VAL A 118 4.35 1.14 4.39
CA VAL A 118 4.97 0.27 5.42
C VAL A 118 6.41 -0.09 5.07
N GLN A 119 6.71 -0.32 3.79
CA GLN A 119 8.06 -0.61 3.32
C GLN A 119 9.01 0.57 3.57
N GLN A 120 8.59 1.80 3.28
CA GLN A 120 9.39 3.01 3.57
C GLN A 120 9.64 3.18 5.07
N TYR A 121 8.64 2.86 5.91
CA TYR A 121 8.81 2.79 7.36
C TYR A 121 9.78 1.68 7.79
N GLY A 122 9.67 0.49 7.18
CA GLY A 122 10.58 -0.63 7.39
C GLY A 122 12.03 -0.27 7.08
N PHE A 123 12.27 0.55 6.05
CA PHE A 123 13.59 1.07 5.67
C PHE A 123 14.06 2.29 6.48
N GLY A 124 13.26 2.79 7.42
CA GLY A 124 13.59 3.99 8.20
C GLY A 124 13.60 5.29 7.40
N LYS A 125 13.03 5.30 6.18
CA LYS A 125 12.98 6.48 5.30
C LYS A 125 11.83 7.43 5.65
N ARG A 126 10.79 6.91 6.31
CA ARG A 126 9.60 7.66 6.73
C ARG A 126 9.12 7.18 8.10
N GLY A 127 8.32 8.00 8.77
CA GLY A 127 7.66 7.64 10.02
C GLY A 127 6.64 6.50 9.84
N ARG A 128 6.16 5.95 10.97
CA ARG A 128 5.14 4.89 10.97
C ARG A 128 3.86 5.40 10.30
N PRO A 129 3.35 4.73 9.25
CA PRO A 129 2.13 5.15 8.58
C PRO A 129 0.92 5.01 9.51
N ARG A 130 -0.04 5.93 9.35
CA ARG A 130 -1.28 5.98 10.13
C ARG A 130 -2.46 5.52 9.28
N TYR A 131 -3.47 4.96 9.93
CA TYR A 131 -4.74 4.67 9.28
C TYR A 131 -5.43 5.95 8.82
N LYS A 132 -6.20 5.84 7.74
CA LYS A 132 -7.05 6.90 7.23
C LYS A 132 -8.38 6.90 7.99
N GLY A 133 -8.68 8.04 8.62
CA GLY A 133 -9.98 8.32 9.22
C GLY A 133 -11.07 8.56 8.18
N ARG A 134 -12.33 8.64 8.61
CA ARG A 134 -13.46 8.97 7.74
C ARG A 134 -13.16 10.28 6.98
N ASN A 135 -13.51 10.31 5.69
CA ASN A 135 -13.27 11.45 4.79
C ASN A 135 -11.78 11.85 4.61
N GLN A 136 -10.82 10.99 4.98
CA GLN A 136 -9.38 11.22 4.75
C GLN A 136 -8.81 10.44 3.56
N MET A 137 -9.65 9.65 2.89
CA MET A 137 -9.33 9.00 1.63
C MET A 137 -9.90 9.86 0.51
N ASP A 138 -9.01 10.55 -0.19
CA ASP A 138 -9.30 11.53 -1.24
C ASP A 138 -9.07 10.97 -2.65
N THR A 139 -8.45 9.79 -2.72
CA THR A 139 -7.91 9.19 -3.94
C THR A 139 -8.05 7.68 -3.87
N VAL A 140 -8.35 7.04 -5.01
CA VAL A 140 -8.38 5.57 -5.16
C VAL A 140 -7.16 5.04 -5.89
#